data_AF-A0A7G1ISV0-F1
#
_entry.id   AF-A0A7G1ISV0-F1
#
_cell.length_a   1.000
_cell.length_b   1.000
_cell.length_c   1.000
_cell.angle_alpha   90.00
_cell.angle_beta   90.00
_cell.angle_gamma   90.00
#
_symmetry.space_group_name_H-M   'P 1'
#
loop_
_entity.id
_entity.type
_entity.pdbx_description
1 polymer ?
#
loop_
_entity_poly.entity_id
_entity_poly.type
_entity_poly.pdbx_seq_one_letter_code
_entity_poly.pdbx_strand_id
1 'polypeptide(L)'
;MWGDTSFVSVAPALRSHCVVAAVRSATVGMPIEISATAPFTDGEWLLSHNGVVDRAVLPLTSLSESVCDSAILAATIFERGLDELAGTIAQIGTADPLARLNIMAANGSRLLATTWNETLSMLQRPDGVVLASEPYDDDDDWTDVPDRHLVEVTVDGVTLTTLDATKGP
;
A
#
# COMPACT_ATOMS: atom_id res chain seq x y z
N MET A 1 -16.70 -5.02 6.63
CA MET A 1 -16.84 -5.35 5.21
C MET A 1 -17.96 -6.37 4.97
N TRP A 2 -17.85 -7.61 5.48
CA TRP A 2 -18.87 -8.67 5.29
C TRP A 2 -20.31 -8.34 5.78
N GLY A 3 -20.46 -7.39 6.71
CA GLY A 3 -21.77 -6.94 7.19
C GLY A 3 -22.32 -5.69 6.49
N ASP A 4 -21.58 -5.10 5.54
CA ASP A 4 -21.98 -3.84 4.90
C ASP A 4 -22.90 -4.10 3.70
N THR A 5 -24.21 -4.04 3.95
CA THR A 5 -25.24 -4.24 2.93
C THR A 5 -25.29 -3.13 1.89
N SER A 6 -24.91 -1.90 2.25
CA SER A 6 -24.87 -0.77 1.32
C SER A 6 -23.75 -0.97 0.30
N PHE A 7 -22.57 -1.36 0.77
CA PHE A 7 -21.45 -1.70 -0.11
C PHE A 7 -21.79 -2.85 -1.06
N VAL A 8 -22.34 -3.96 -0.54
CA VAL A 8 -22.76 -5.10 -1.38
C VAL A 8 -23.75 -4.68 -2.47
N SER A 9 -24.69 -3.78 -2.15
CA SER A 9 -25.68 -3.31 -3.11
C SER A 9 -25.11 -2.39 -4.19
N VAL A 10 -24.10 -1.57 -3.88
CA VAL A 10 -23.63 -0.49 -4.76
C VAL A 10 -22.34 -0.86 -5.51
N ALA A 11 -21.47 -1.68 -4.92
CA ALA A 11 -20.19 -2.06 -5.51
C ALA A 11 -20.29 -2.56 -6.97
N PRO A 12 -21.29 -3.39 -7.37
CA PRO A 12 -21.41 -3.85 -8.76
C PRO A 12 -21.66 -2.73 -9.79
N ALA A 13 -22.16 -1.58 -9.36
CA ALA A 13 -22.44 -0.43 -10.22
C ALA A 13 -21.25 0.54 -10.37
N LEU A 14 -20.25 0.43 -9.50
CA LEU A 14 -19.04 1.27 -9.55
C LEU A 14 -17.99 0.60 -10.43
N ARG A 15 -17.49 1.33 -11.43
CA ARG A 15 -16.43 0.86 -12.35
C ARG A 15 -15.33 1.90 -12.43
N SER A 16 -14.10 1.42 -12.46
CA SER A 16 -12.89 2.24 -12.62
C SER A 16 -11.83 1.41 -13.34
N HIS A 17 -10.90 2.08 -14.01
CA HIS A 17 -9.70 1.46 -14.57
C HIS A 17 -8.58 1.28 -13.54
N CYS A 18 -8.72 1.90 -12.37
CA CYS A 18 -7.72 1.85 -11.31
C CYS A 18 -8.44 1.86 -9.94
N VAL A 19 -8.17 0.86 -9.12
CA VAL A 19 -8.84 0.64 -7.83
C VAL A 19 -7.81 0.24 -6.79
N VAL A 20 -7.88 0.85 -5.61
CA VAL A 20 -7.19 0.42 -4.39
C VAL A 20 -8.25 0.15 -3.34
N ALA A 21 -8.21 -1.02 -2.73
CA ALA A 21 -9.13 -1.42 -1.68
C ALA A 21 -8.38 -2.14 -0.55
N ALA A 22 -8.89 -2.02 0.67
CA ALA A 22 -8.27 -2.63 1.84
C ALA A 22 -9.32 -3.11 2.84
N VAL A 23 -8.98 -4.16 3.58
CA VAL A 23 -9.70 -4.59 4.78
C VAL A 23 -8.78 -4.36 5.96
N ARG A 24 -9.24 -3.58 6.93
CA ARG A 24 -8.38 -3.19 8.05
C ARG A 24 -8.41 -4.22 9.18
N SER A 25 -7.22 -4.66 9.57
CA SER A 25 -6.95 -5.26 10.88
C SER A 25 -6.19 -4.23 11.73
N ALA A 26 -6.85 -3.68 12.76
CA ALA A 26 -6.27 -2.57 13.52
C ALA A 26 -5.16 -3.06 14.47
N THR A 27 -3.99 -2.42 14.42
CA THR A 27 -2.93 -2.59 15.42
C THR A 27 -3.49 -2.31 16.82
N VAL A 28 -3.12 -3.14 17.80
CA VAL A 28 -3.60 -3.01 19.19
C VAL A 28 -3.28 -1.61 19.72
N GLY A 29 -4.30 -0.93 20.25
CA GLY A 29 -4.18 0.43 20.80
C GLY A 29 -4.39 1.56 19.78
N MET A 30 -4.58 1.27 18.50
CA MET A 30 -4.93 2.27 17.49
C MET A 30 -6.45 2.50 17.40
N PRO A 31 -6.90 3.71 16.99
CA PRO A 31 -8.32 4.02 16.92
C PRO A 31 -9.03 3.17 15.86
N ILE A 32 -10.28 2.80 16.16
CA ILE A 32 -11.19 2.13 15.22
C ILE A 32 -12.15 3.20 14.71
N GLU A 33 -11.77 3.86 13.62
CA GLU A 33 -12.51 4.97 13.01
C GLU A 33 -12.34 4.96 11.50
N ILE A 34 -13.23 5.67 10.80
CA ILE A 34 -13.27 5.69 9.33
C ILE A 34 -11.98 6.30 8.77
N SER A 35 -11.53 7.42 9.33
CA SER A 35 -10.28 8.11 8.89
C SER A 35 -9.00 7.29 9.10
N ALA A 36 -9.06 6.23 9.90
CA ALA A 36 -7.94 5.31 10.10
C ALA A 36 -7.96 4.10 9.14
N THR A 37 -8.91 4.06 8.22
CA THR A 37 -9.13 2.95 7.29
C THR A 37 -8.64 3.32 5.89
N ALA A 38 -7.62 2.63 5.41
CA ALA A 38 -7.12 2.79 4.05
C ALA A 38 -8.22 2.54 2.99
N PRO A 39 -8.11 3.11 1.78
CA PRO A 39 -6.99 3.95 1.32
C PRO A 39 -7.02 5.38 1.88
N PHE A 40 -5.83 5.91 2.17
CA PHE A 40 -5.56 7.33 2.43
C PHE A 40 -5.35 8.08 1.11
N THR A 41 -5.45 9.40 1.10
CA THR A 41 -5.28 10.19 -0.12
C THR A 41 -4.80 11.63 0.10
N ASP A 42 -3.97 12.12 -0.83
CA ASP A 42 -3.62 13.54 -0.99
C ASP A 42 -4.49 14.25 -2.05
N GLY A 43 -5.47 13.53 -2.63
CA GLY A 43 -6.32 13.98 -3.72
C GLY A 43 -5.88 13.49 -5.10
N GLU A 44 -4.61 13.14 -5.30
CA GLU A 44 -4.09 12.57 -6.55
C GLU A 44 -3.84 11.06 -6.41
N TRP A 45 -3.24 10.64 -5.30
CA TRP A 45 -2.91 9.26 -5.01
C TRP A 45 -3.87 8.67 -3.99
N LEU A 46 -4.25 7.42 -4.20
CA LEU A 46 -4.79 6.54 -3.16
C LEU A 46 -3.65 5.69 -2.61
N LEU A 47 -3.60 5.46 -1.30
CA LEU A 47 -2.54 4.68 -0.65
C LEU A 47 -3.08 3.78 0.46
N SER A 48 -2.76 2.50 0.38
CA SER A 48 -2.97 1.53 1.45
C SER A 48 -1.63 1.08 2.03
N HIS A 49 -1.60 0.87 3.34
CA HIS A 49 -0.48 0.30 4.07
C HIS A 49 -0.96 -0.98 4.77
N ASN A 50 -0.37 -2.12 4.41
CA ASN A 50 -0.52 -3.38 5.11
C ASN A 50 0.73 -3.64 5.94
N GLY A 51 0.61 -3.45 7.26
CA GLY A 51 1.72 -3.65 8.17
C GLY A 51 1.60 -2.83 9.44
N VAL A 52 2.76 -2.48 9.98
CA VAL A 52 2.91 -1.72 11.23
C VAL A 52 4.25 -1.01 11.21
N VAL A 53 4.30 0.18 11.79
CA VAL A 53 5.52 0.96 11.96
C VAL A 53 5.49 1.74 13.27
N ASP A 54 6.62 1.83 13.96
CA ASP A 54 6.75 2.70 15.11
C ASP A 54 6.63 4.17 14.69
N ARG A 55 5.59 4.84 15.19
CA ARG A 55 5.36 6.27 14.93
C ARG A 55 6.52 7.15 15.42
N ALA A 56 7.34 6.68 16.36
CA ALA A 56 8.50 7.42 16.85
C ALA A 56 9.60 7.59 15.79
N VAL A 57 9.64 6.75 14.75
CA VAL A 57 10.59 6.90 13.62
C VAL A 57 10.03 7.74 12.48
N LEU A 58 8.75 8.12 12.54
CA LEU A 58 8.10 8.92 11.52
C LEU A 58 8.17 10.42 11.87
N PRO A 59 8.22 11.31 10.86
CA PRO A 59 8.10 12.75 11.09
C PRO A 59 6.78 13.11 11.79
N LEU A 60 6.81 14.17 12.59
CA LEU A 60 5.59 14.80 13.07
C LEU A 60 4.94 15.54 11.91
N THR A 61 3.67 15.21 11.63
CA THR A 61 2.87 15.86 10.60
C THR A 61 1.49 16.18 11.15
N SER A 62 0.92 17.29 10.69
CA SER A 62 -0.48 17.66 10.93
C SER A 62 -1.37 17.35 9.71
N LEU A 63 -0.79 16.78 8.65
CA LEU A 63 -1.48 16.48 7.39
C LEU A 63 -2.05 15.06 7.37
N SER A 64 -1.80 14.23 8.39
CA SER A 64 -2.34 12.87 8.45
C SER A 64 -3.84 12.86 8.70
N GLU A 65 -4.56 11.99 7.97
CA GLU A 65 -6.02 11.84 8.09
C GLU A 65 -6.45 11.25 9.45
N SER A 66 -5.57 10.47 10.09
CA SER A 66 -5.75 9.91 11.42
C SER A 66 -4.42 9.87 12.18
N VAL A 67 -4.49 9.49 13.46
CA VAL A 67 -3.34 9.33 14.35
C VAL A 67 -2.75 7.90 14.32
N CYS A 68 -3.35 6.99 13.54
CA CYS A 68 -2.77 5.66 13.35
C CYS A 68 -1.44 5.75 12.59
N ASP A 69 -0.58 4.77 12.82
CA ASP A 69 0.71 4.61 12.16
C ASP A 69 0.61 4.65 10.63
N SER A 70 -0.34 3.92 10.05
CA SER A 70 -0.55 3.91 8.60
C SER A 70 -0.89 5.29 8.02
N ALA A 71 -1.68 6.12 8.71
CA ALA A 71 -2.04 7.45 8.24
C ALA A 71 -0.87 8.44 8.31
N ILE A 72 -0.02 8.33 9.34
CA ILE A 72 1.19 9.15 9.48
C ILE A 72 2.24 8.73 8.44
N LEU A 73 2.37 7.42 8.19
CA LEU A 73 3.22 6.90 7.13
C LEU A 73 2.75 7.37 5.75
N ALA A 74 1.44 7.30 5.47
CA ALA A 74 0.85 7.78 4.22
C ALA A 74 1.15 9.27 4.00
N ALA A 75 0.92 10.11 5.01
CA ALA A 75 1.24 11.53 4.95
C ALA A 75 2.74 11.78 4.69
N THR A 76 3.63 11.00 5.32
CA THR A 76 5.08 11.08 5.08
C THR A 76 5.43 10.72 3.62
N ILE A 77 4.79 9.70 3.06
CA ILE A 77 4.98 9.28 1.67
C ILE A 77 4.48 10.36 0.71
N PHE A 78 3.29 10.92 0.95
CA PHE A 78 2.73 11.98 0.11
C PHE A 78 3.59 13.26 0.15
N GLU A 79 4.05 13.67 1.34
CA GLU A 79 4.93 14.84 1.50
C GLU A 79 6.26 14.70 0.73
N ARG A 80 6.79 13.47 0.62
CA ARG A 80 8.03 13.18 -0.11
C ARG A 80 7.80 12.94 -1.60
N GLY A 81 6.61 12.49 -1.97
CA GLY A 81 6.24 12.11 -3.33
C GLY A 81 6.45 10.62 -3.61
N LEU A 82 5.56 10.05 -4.43
CA LEU A 82 5.53 8.62 -4.73
C LEU A 82 6.68 8.15 -5.63
N ASP A 83 7.33 9.06 -6.36
CA ASP A 83 8.56 8.73 -7.12
C ASP A 83 9.72 8.34 -6.19
N GLU A 84 9.70 8.84 -4.94
CA GLU A 84 10.69 8.54 -3.89
C GLU A 84 10.23 7.40 -2.96
N LEU A 85 9.21 6.63 -3.36
CA LEU A 85 8.63 5.58 -2.51
C LEU A 85 9.68 4.56 -2.08
N ALA A 86 10.52 4.09 -3.00
CA ALA A 86 11.57 3.11 -2.70
C ALA A 86 12.53 3.61 -1.62
N GLY A 87 13.07 4.81 -1.80
CA GLY A 87 14.00 5.43 -0.83
C GLY A 87 13.33 5.70 0.52
N THR A 88 12.07 6.13 0.51
CA THR A 88 11.29 6.39 1.72
C THR A 88 11.06 5.12 2.53
N ILE A 89 10.63 4.04 1.89
CA ILE A 89 10.38 2.76 2.56
C ILE A 89 11.69 2.14 3.06
N ALA A 90 12.76 2.20 2.26
CA ALA A 90 14.07 1.72 2.70
C ALA A 90 14.58 2.48 3.94
N GLN A 91 14.48 3.82 3.95
CA GLN A 91 14.91 4.63 5.08
C GLN A 91 14.11 4.33 6.36
N ILE A 92 12.78 4.24 6.25
CA ILE A 92 11.90 3.97 7.39
C ILE A 92 12.14 2.56 7.92
N GLY A 93 12.27 1.57 7.03
CA GLY A 93 12.56 0.19 7.43
C GLY A 93 13.96 0.00 8.03
N THR A 94 14.94 0.86 7.71
CA THR A 94 16.21 0.91 8.46
C THR A 94 16.03 1.50 9.85
N ALA A 95 15.17 2.51 10.01
CA ALA A 95 14.91 3.16 11.30
C ALA A 95 14.06 2.30 12.25
N ASP A 96 13.11 1.53 11.71
CA ASP A 96 12.33 0.51 12.42
C ASP A 96 12.52 -0.87 11.77
N PRO A 97 13.52 -1.66 12.23
CA PRO A 97 13.80 -2.99 11.68
C PRO A 97 12.68 -4.02 11.84
N LEU A 98 11.70 -3.76 12.71
CA LEU A 98 10.55 -4.63 12.93
C LEU A 98 9.32 -4.20 12.10
N ALA A 99 9.43 -3.09 11.38
CA ALA A 99 8.35 -2.59 10.55
C ALA A 99 7.98 -3.59 9.45
N ARG A 100 6.69 -3.64 9.16
CA ARG A 100 6.14 -4.26 7.96
C ARG A 100 5.55 -3.13 7.14
N LEU A 101 6.03 -2.94 5.91
CA LEU A 101 5.81 -1.71 5.12
C LEU A 101 5.32 -2.03 3.71
N ASN A 102 4.32 -2.91 3.59
CA ASN A 102 3.69 -3.15 2.28
C ASN A 102 2.81 -1.97 1.94
N ILE A 103 3.21 -1.23 0.90
CA ILE A 103 2.43 -0.11 0.35
C ILE A 103 1.73 -0.60 -0.91
N MET A 104 0.51 -0.11 -1.14
CA MET A 104 -0.21 -0.19 -2.40
C MET A 104 -0.74 1.20 -2.71
N ALA A 105 -0.24 1.85 -3.76
CA ALA A 105 -0.63 3.20 -4.13
C ALA A 105 -1.00 3.29 -5.60
N ALA A 106 -1.99 4.12 -5.94
CA ALA A 106 -2.40 4.32 -7.32
C ALA A 106 -2.98 5.71 -7.58
N ASN A 107 -2.77 6.26 -8.79
CA ASN A 107 -3.24 7.59 -9.18
C ASN A 107 -4.19 7.61 -10.40
N GLY A 108 -4.74 6.46 -10.79
CA GLY A 108 -5.61 6.35 -11.96
C GLY A 108 -4.94 5.80 -13.21
N SER A 109 -3.62 5.99 -13.38
CA SER A 109 -2.85 5.48 -14.53
C SER A 109 -1.60 4.70 -14.16
N ARG A 110 -1.17 4.77 -12.90
CA ARG A 110 0.01 4.11 -12.36
C ARG A 110 -0.32 3.43 -11.04
N LEU A 111 0.26 2.26 -10.83
CA LEU A 111 0.21 1.50 -9.58
C LEU A 111 1.63 1.31 -9.07
N LEU A 112 1.86 1.62 -7.79
CA LEU A 112 3.11 1.39 -7.10
C LEU A 112 2.85 0.51 -5.88
N ALA A 113 3.67 -0.50 -5.65
CA ALA A 113 3.57 -1.31 -4.46
C ALA A 113 4.94 -1.68 -3.91
N THR A 114 5.05 -1.89 -2.61
CA THR A 114 6.27 -2.40 -1.98
C THR A 114 6.01 -3.70 -1.25
N THR A 115 6.99 -4.60 -1.28
CA THR A 115 7.11 -5.71 -0.34
C THR A 115 8.17 -5.37 0.70
N TRP A 116 7.77 -5.43 1.98
CA TRP A 116 8.64 -5.21 3.11
C TRP A 116 8.14 -6.00 4.33
N ASN A 117 8.66 -7.21 4.51
CA ASN A 117 8.30 -8.14 5.59
C ASN A 117 6.80 -8.57 5.61
N GLU A 118 6.08 -8.45 4.50
CA GLU A 118 4.68 -8.91 4.31
C GLU A 118 4.50 -9.42 2.86
N THR A 119 3.47 -10.25 2.64
CA THR A 119 3.23 -10.86 1.32
C THR A 119 2.58 -9.90 0.32
N LEU A 120 2.92 -10.11 -0.95
CA LEU A 120 2.26 -9.50 -2.09
C LEU A 120 2.35 -10.49 -3.25
N SER A 121 1.24 -10.72 -3.92
CA SER A 121 1.14 -11.54 -5.12
C SER A 121 0.62 -10.69 -6.28
N MET A 122 0.96 -11.09 -7.49
CA MET A 122 0.64 -10.42 -8.74
C MET A 122 -0.02 -11.38 -9.72
N LEU A 123 -1.08 -10.90 -10.38
CA LEU A 123 -1.73 -11.58 -11.49
C LEU A 123 -1.79 -10.62 -12.69
N GLN A 124 -1.18 -11.03 -13.81
CA GLN A 124 -1.26 -10.29 -15.07
C GLN A 124 -2.33 -10.92 -15.96
N ARG A 125 -3.29 -10.11 -16.42
CA ARG A 125 -4.40 -10.53 -17.27
C ARG A 125 -4.33 -9.82 -18.62
N PRO A 126 -5.02 -10.33 -19.65
CA PRO A 126 -5.12 -9.62 -20.93
C PRO A 126 -5.69 -8.21 -20.83
N ASP A 127 -6.48 -7.92 -19.78
CA ASP A 127 -7.20 -6.67 -19.57
C ASP A 127 -6.67 -5.81 -18.40
N GLY A 128 -5.59 -6.22 -17.73
CA GLY A 128 -5.00 -5.43 -16.64
C GLY A 128 -4.09 -6.23 -15.72
N VAL A 129 -3.68 -5.61 -14.62
CA VAL A 129 -2.81 -6.21 -13.61
C VAL A 129 -3.49 -6.09 -12.24
N VAL A 130 -3.42 -7.16 -11.46
CA VAL A 130 -3.82 -7.18 -10.05
C VAL A 130 -2.58 -7.34 -9.19
N LEU A 131 -2.47 -6.50 -8.16
CA LEU A 131 -1.60 -6.73 -7.01
C LEU A 131 -2.49 -6.94 -5.79
N ALA A 132 -2.21 -7.97 -5.00
CA ALA A 132 -2.99 -8.32 -3.81
C ALA A 132 -2.08 -8.87 -2.71
N SER A 133 -2.46 -8.74 -1.44
CA SER A 133 -1.70 -9.33 -0.33
C SER A 133 -1.64 -10.86 -0.40
N GLU A 134 -2.66 -11.47 -0.98
CA GLU A 134 -2.80 -12.90 -1.25
C GLU A 134 -3.69 -13.09 -2.50
N PRO A 135 -3.54 -14.20 -3.23
CA PRO A 135 -4.42 -14.55 -4.35
C PRO A 135 -5.90 -14.55 -3.95
N TYR A 136 -6.77 -13.99 -4.78
CA TYR A 136 -8.22 -13.98 -4.51
C TYR A 136 -8.96 -15.22 -5.03
N ASP A 137 -8.26 -16.08 -5.76
CA ASP A 137 -8.72 -17.35 -6.33
C ASP A 137 -7.52 -18.29 -6.55
N ASP A 138 -7.80 -19.48 -7.09
CA ASP A 138 -6.80 -20.53 -7.35
C ASP A 138 -6.24 -20.46 -8.78
N ASP A 139 -6.18 -19.29 -9.41
CA ASP A 139 -5.59 -19.15 -10.74
C ASP A 139 -4.09 -19.49 -10.71
N ASP A 140 -3.63 -20.37 -11.61
CA ASP A 140 -2.24 -20.83 -11.66
C ASP A 140 -1.27 -19.72 -12.11
N ASP A 141 -1.77 -18.63 -12.70
CA ASP A 141 -0.97 -17.50 -13.17
C ASP A 141 -0.60 -16.50 -12.05
N TRP A 142 -1.07 -16.71 -10.82
CA TRP A 142 -0.62 -15.93 -9.67
C TRP A 142 0.87 -16.15 -9.42
N THR A 143 1.60 -15.05 -9.20
CA THR A 143 3.03 -15.07 -8.87
C THR A 143 3.30 -14.27 -7.61
N ASP A 144 4.14 -14.79 -6.73
CA ASP A 144 4.58 -14.06 -5.55
C ASP A 144 5.62 -12.99 -5.90
N VAL A 145 5.46 -11.80 -5.35
CA VAL A 145 6.46 -10.74 -5.41
C VAL A 145 7.47 -11.00 -4.31
N PRO A 146 8.78 -11.12 -4.62
CA PRO A 146 9.79 -11.34 -3.58
C PRO A 146 9.83 -10.19 -2.58
N ASP A 147 10.21 -10.46 -1.33
CA ASP A 147 10.37 -9.42 -0.32
C ASP A 147 11.43 -8.38 -0.73
N ARG A 148 11.34 -7.16 -0.19
CA ARG A 148 12.22 -6.02 -0.49
C ARG A 148 12.21 -5.61 -1.97
N HIS A 149 11.03 -5.53 -2.58
CA HIS A 149 10.88 -5.07 -3.95
C HIS A 149 9.88 -3.92 -4.06
N LEU A 150 10.15 -3.01 -4.99
CA LEU A 150 9.17 -2.10 -5.56
C LEU A 150 8.58 -2.75 -6.81
N VAL A 151 7.26 -2.76 -6.90
CA VAL A 151 6.51 -3.09 -8.11
C VAL A 151 5.95 -1.79 -8.67
N GLU A 152 6.16 -1.57 -9.96
CA GLU A 152 5.56 -0.47 -10.70
C GLU A 152 4.75 -1.04 -11.86
N VAL A 153 3.50 -0.62 -11.97
CA VAL A 153 2.58 -0.97 -13.05
C VAL A 153 2.19 0.31 -13.78
N THR A 154 2.43 0.33 -15.08
CA THR A 154 2.00 1.38 -16.01
C THR A 154 1.34 0.76 -17.24
N VAL A 155 0.94 1.60 -18.19
CA VAL A 155 0.46 1.16 -19.51
C VAL A 155 1.52 0.39 -20.31
N ASP A 156 2.80 0.61 -20.01
CA ASP A 156 3.92 -0.03 -20.71
C ASP A 156 4.27 -1.41 -20.13
N GLY A 157 3.70 -1.77 -18.98
CA GLY A 157 3.84 -3.08 -18.36
C GLY A 157 4.19 -3.00 -16.88
N VAL A 158 4.81 -4.06 -16.38
CA VAL A 158 5.20 -4.21 -14.97
C VAL A 158 6.72 -4.20 -14.85
N THR A 159 7.24 -3.42 -13.90
CA THR A 159 8.65 -3.41 -13.52
C THR A 159 8.81 -3.79 -12.06
N LEU A 160 9.76 -4.68 -11.75
CA LEU A 160 10.17 -5.03 -10.39
C LEU A 160 11.58 -4.52 -10.14
N THR A 161 11.77 -3.78 -9.06
CA THR A 161 13.07 -3.22 -8.66
C THR A 161 13.39 -3.62 -7.22
N THR A 162 14.60 -4.10 -6.95
CA THR A 162 15.05 -4.40 -5.59
C THR A 162 15.17 -3.13 -4.75
N LEU A 163 14.64 -3.16 -3.54
CA LEU A 163 14.85 -2.12 -2.53
C LEU A 163 16.18 -2.41 -1.83
N ASP A 164 17.25 -1.78 -2.29
CA ASP A 164 18.52 -1.85 -1.59
C ASP A 164 18.35 -1.21 -0.21
N ALA A 165 18.56 -1.99 0.86
CA ALA A 165 18.88 -1.40 2.14
C ALA A 165 20.19 -0.66 1.93
N THR A 166 20.15 0.68 1.86
CA THR A 166 21.36 1.49 1.84
C THR A 166 22.23 0.99 2.98
N LYS A 167 23.39 0.38 2.65
CA LYS A 167 24.46 0.22 3.63
C LYS A 167 24.67 1.62 4.18
N GLY A 168 24.36 1.82 5.46
CA GLY A 168 24.68 3.07 6.13
C GLY A 168 26.15 3.43 5.89
N PRO A 169 26.50 4.72 5.92
CA PRO A 169 27.89 5.14 5.83
C PRO A 169 28.79 4.45 6.87
#